data_AF-A0A316U4Y2-F1
#
_entry.id   AF-A0A316U4Y2-F1
#
_cell.length_a   1.000
_cell.length_b   1.000
_cell.length_c   1.000
_cell.angle_alpha   90.00
_cell.angle_beta   90.00
_cell.angle_gamma   90.00
#
_symmetry.space_group_name_H-M   'P 1'
#
loop_
_entity.id
_entity.type
_entity.pdbx_description
1 polymer ?
#
loop_
_entity_poly.entity_id
_entity_poly.type
_entity_poly.pdbx_seq_one_letter_code
_entity_poly.pdbx_strand_id
1 'polypeptide(L)'
;MSAEEKGLLRLVILCSTGLASLVPSGSSPTEAHVTFPSSSKSLPTRPQFAALRKQIRQDAVQILTQAGKCATNLGVALKPSKSRAQSSAIASSIVENLDAASIAAAQKQIDDWTTDLVPKLIFLVNKSWKEAQVYIEEEQPKAPGAAEMSAEEKEDRDRMEEMAKQMGGMVMTGAELRGQTKAYTKPANLGLGLTWAKVFKSHVGEVLQAIASLAEACMDQRTKGAVKAASEARDRREGLPLRSGATSASLVAKTVQDIRKECLEKTAAVLEACDTAVKNLPQTNLEAIKARWTERGELLEDGIEELNSAASPAEGGNERDQDDLDSDFSAGKTALAKRLAPLLKMGRLSHERILETYLTAANDVKDSVDLSSLDDLSELLARQQDDLVAAVIWGDFDQLQESEEDDDEEEQEELGESAETSPAAKAKKICQEYCEVVQNLSQAVSDDEKIRVIAEEMQKLAEGISDAEWEAAVEEDEE
;
A
#
# COMPACT_ATOMS: atom_id res chain seq x y z
N MET A 1 21.30 -2.56 31.88
CA MET A 1 21.27 -2.59 30.42
C MET A 1 22.69 -2.67 29.90
N SER A 2 23.06 -3.84 29.38
CA SER A 2 24.37 -4.11 28.80
C SER A 2 24.57 -3.33 27.49
N ALA A 3 25.77 -3.34 26.91
CA ALA A 3 26.03 -2.67 25.62
C ALA A 3 25.24 -3.31 24.47
N GLU A 4 25.09 -4.63 24.55
CA GLU A 4 24.36 -5.47 23.60
C GLU A 4 22.86 -5.20 23.65
N GLU A 5 22.28 -5.12 24.85
CA GLU A 5 20.87 -4.77 25.05
C GLU A 5 20.57 -3.36 24.53
N LYS A 6 21.50 -2.40 24.70
CA LYS A 6 21.40 -1.05 24.10
C LYS A 6 21.41 -1.10 22.57
N GLY A 7 22.27 -1.92 21.99
CA GLY A 7 22.37 -2.10 20.54
C GLY A 7 21.09 -2.70 19.94
N LEU A 8 20.59 -3.77 20.55
CA LEU A 8 19.31 -4.41 20.15
C LEU A 8 18.14 -3.42 20.26
N LEU A 9 18.06 -2.68 21.38
CA LEU A 9 17.00 -1.70 21.58
C LEU A 9 17.03 -0.61 20.51
N ARG A 10 18.22 -0.10 20.20
CA ARG A 10 18.42 0.90 19.14
C ARG A 10 18.01 0.35 17.78
N LEU A 11 18.34 -0.90 17.47
CA LEU A 11 17.98 -1.55 16.22
C LEU A 11 16.45 -1.68 16.08
N VAL A 12 15.76 -2.15 17.13
CA VAL A 12 14.29 -2.24 17.11
C VAL A 12 13.65 -0.88 16.94
N ILE A 13 14.10 0.13 17.71
CA ILE A 13 13.60 1.51 17.56
C ILE A 13 13.80 2.01 16.12
N LEU A 14 14.97 1.77 15.52
CA LEU A 14 15.26 2.20 14.15
C LEU A 14 14.38 1.47 13.12
N CYS A 15 14.13 0.18 13.29
CA CYS A 15 13.21 -0.55 12.43
C CYS A 15 11.76 -0.05 12.61
N SER A 16 11.29 0.17 13.84
CA SER A 16 9.94 0.66 14.11
C SER A 16 9.71 2.08 13.62
N THR A 17 10.69 2.99 13.76
CA THR A 17 10.60 4.35 13.20
C THR A 17 10.79 4.35 11.69
N GLY A 18 11.64 3.47 11.16
CA GLY A 18 11.74 3.21 9.73
C GLY A 18 10.40 2.80 9.14
N LEU A 19 9.78 1.75 9.68
CA LEU A 19 8.45 1.28 9.27
C LEU A 19 7.38 2.36 9.39
N ALA A 20 7.42 3.20 10.43
CA ALA A 20 6.54 4.37 10.57
C ALA A 20 6.68 5.35 9.41
N SER A 21 7.93 5.67 9.04
CA SER A 21 8.22 6.56 7.91
C SER A 21 7.84 5.95 6.56
N LEU A 22 7.61 4.63 6.53
CA LEU A 22 7.07 3.93 5.37
C LEU A 22 5.53 3.93 5.38
N VAL A 23 4.81 4.41 6.39
CA VAL A 23 3.35 4.57 6.26
C VAL A 23 3.08 5.87 5.49
N PRO A 24 2.29 5.87 4.40
CA PRO A 24 1.88 7.11 3.76
C PRO A 24 1.09 7.94 4.78
N SER A 25 1.60 9.11 5.17
CA SER A 25 0.83 10.07 5.95
C SER A 25 -0.32 10.54 5.07
N GLY A 26 -1.55 10.17 5.44
CA GLY A 26 -2.77 10.32 4.64
C GLY A 26 -3.28 11.76 4.49
N SER A 27 -2.40 12.75 4.39
CA SER A 27 -2.83 14.15 4.21
C SER A 27 -2.09 14.80 3.04
N SER A 28 -2.86 15.06 1.98
CA SER A 28 -2.52 15.91 0.82
C SER A 28 -1.56 15.33 -0.23
N PRO A 29 -1.90 15.43 -1.54
CA PRO A 29 -1.07 14.95 -2.67
C PRO A 29 0.21 15.78 -2.91
N THR A 30 0.68 16.56 -1.93
CA THR A 30 1.73 17.58 -2.12
C THR A 30 3.06 17.29 -1.42
N GLU A 31 3.17 16.30 -0.53
CA GLU A 31 4.32 16.28 0.40
C GLU A 31 5.54 15.46 -0.06
N ALA A 32 5.44 14.63 -1.10
CA ALA A 32 6.56 13.75 -1.48
C ALA A 32 6.76 13.51 -2.98
N HIS A 33 6.51 14.52 -3.83
CA HIS A 33 6.81 14.41 -5.26
C HIS A 33 7.84 15.44 -5.71
N VAL A 34 8.62 15.09 -6.74
CA VAL A 34 9.55 16.05 -7.34
C VAL A 34 8.76 16.99 -8.25
N THR A 35 8.75 18.26 -7.90
CA THR A 35 8.18 19.33 -8.73
C THR A 35 9.28 20.04 -9.51
N PHE A 36 9.03 20.30 -10.79
CA PHE A 36 9.89 21.13 -11.64
C PHE A 36 9.12 22.37 -12.09
N PRO A 37 9.73 23.57 -12.06
CA PRO A 37 9.12 24.74 -12.66
C PRO A 37 9.06 24.58 -14.18
N SER A 38 7.95 25.00 -14.81
CA SER A 38 7.81 25.00 -16.29
C SER A 38 8.95 25.71 -17.02
N SER A 39 9.61 26.68 -16.38
CA SER A 39 10.75 27.42 -16.92
C SER A 39 12.09 26.66 -16.88
N SER A 40 12.12 25.44 -16.34
CA SER A 40 13.34 24.62 -16.26
C SER A 40 13.80 24.18 -17.66
N LYS A 41 14.99 24.62 -18.07
CA LYS A 41 15.59 24.33 -19.38
C LYS A 41 16.02 22.87 -19.58
N SER A 42 16.01 22.05 -18.53
CA SER A 42 16.38 20.63 -18.61
C SER A 42 15.59 19.82 -17.59
N LEU A 43 14.41 19.35 -18.00
CA LEU A 43 13.71 18.30 -17.25
C LEU A 43 14.53 17.00 -17.33
N PRO A 44 14.60 16.20 -16.25
CA PRO A 44 15.23 14.90 -16.31
C PRO A 44 14.55 14.02 -17.36
N THR A 45 15.34 13.21 -18.06
CA THR A 45 14.88 12.36 -19.14
C THR A 45 14.55 10.96 -18.64
N ARG A 46 13.68 10.22 -19.35
CA ARG A 46 13.36 8.83 -19.02
C ARG A 46 14.59 7.91 -18.87
N PRO A 47 15.64 8.00 -19.71
CA PRO A 47 16.86 7.22 -19.51
C PRO A 47 17.59 7.54 -18.18
N GLN A 48 17.52 8.77 -17.69
CA GLN A 48 18.10 9.13 -16.39
C GLN A 48 17.35 8.45 -15.24
N PHE A 49 16.02 8.43 -15.27
CA PHE A 49 15.23 7.69 -14.28
C PHE A 49 15.40 6.17 -14.39
N ALA A 50 15.54 5.64 -15.60
CA ALA A 50 15.83 4.22 -15.79
C ALA A 50 17.21 3.84 -15.20
N ALA A 51 18.23 4.68 -15.42
CA ALA A 51 19.55 4.51 -14.84
C ALA A 51 19.53 4.60 -13.30
N LEU A 52 18.80 5.59 -12.76
CA LEU A 52 18.64 5.74 -11.32
C LEU A 52 17.92 4.54 -10.70
N ARG A 53 16.81 4.06 -11.30
CA ARG A 53 16.10 2.86 -10.84
C ARG A 53 17.03 1.66 -10.79
N LYS A 54 17.81 1.46 -11.85
CA LYS A 54 18.81 0.38 -11.94
C LYS A 54 19.84 0.49 -10.83
N GLN A 55 20.34 1.70 -10.56
CA GLN A 55 21.28 1.95 -9.47
C GLN A 55 20.67 1.65 -8.11
N ILE A 56 19.49 2.20 -7.79
CA ILE A 56 18.80 1.97 -6.51
C ILE A 56 18.56 0.47 -6.30
N ARG A 57 18.11 -0.25 -7.34
CA ARG A 57 17.92 -1.70 -7.28
C ARG A 57 19.23 -2.43 -7.00
N GLN A 58 20.33 -2.07 -7.68
CA GLN A 58 21.63 -2.71 -7.48
C GLN A 58 22.15 -2.48 -6.05
N ASP A 59 22.05 -1.24 -5.55
CA ASP A 59 22.45 -0.88 -4.20
C ASP A 59 21.58 -1.64 -3.17
N ALA A 60 20.27 -1.69 -3.38
CA ALA A 60 19.34 -2.43 -2.53
C ALA A 60 19.68 -3.93 -2.48
N VAL A 61 19.90 -4.58 -3.63
CA VAL A 61 20.25 -6.01 -3.68
C VAL A 61 21.56 -6.29 -2.94
N GLN A 62 22.56 -5.42 -3.06
CA GLN A 62 23.82 -5.55 -2.31
C GLN A 62 23.58 -5.45 -0.80
N ILE A 63 22.82 -4.47 -0.36
CA ILE A 63 22.50 -4.26 1.06
C ILE A 63 21.67 -5.42 1.62
N LEU A 64 20.67 -5.91 0.90
CA LEU A 64 19.83 -7.05 1.29
C LEU A 64 20.65 -8.34 1.40
N THR A 65 21.54 -8.59 0.43
CA THR A 65 22.48 -9.71 0.48
C THR A 65 23.39 -9.62 1.70
N GLN A 66 23.85 -8.41 2.05
CA GLN A 66 24.67 -8.20 3.25
C GLN A 66 23.84 -8.36 4.53
N ALA A 67 22.59 -7.90 4.56
CA ALA A 67 21.69 -8.08 5.69
C ALA A 67 21.42 -9.57 5.98
N GLY A 68 21.21 -10.39 4.94
CA GLY A 68 21.09 -11.85 5.09
C GLY A 68 22.38 -12.50 5.62
N LYS A 69 23.55 -12.02 5.17
CA LYS A 69 24.85 -12.47 5.75
C LYS A 69 24.97 -12.10 7.22
N CYS A 70 24.57 -10.88 7.61
CA CYS A 70 24.55 -10.47 9.00
C CYS A 70 23.62 -11.34 9.85
N ALA A 71 22.45 -11.72 9.32
CA ALA A 71 21.52 -12.64 9.99
C ALA A 71 22.17 -14.02 10.21
N THR A 72 22.82 -14.56 9.17
CA THR A 72 23.53 -15.84 9.26
C THR A 72 24.65 -15.79 10.29
N ASN A 73 25.48 -14.74 10.25
CA ASN A 73 26.59 -14.55 11.18
C ASN A 73 26.10 -14.37 12.62
N LEU A 74 24.99 -13.66 12.82
CA LEU A 74 24.36 -13.53 14.13
C LEU A 74 23.86 -14.90 14.62
N GLY A 75 23.14 -15.67 13.79
CA GLY A 75 22.71 -17.03 14.15
C GLY A 75 23.87 -17.98 14.49
N VAL A 76 25.04 -17.79 13.87
CA VAL A 76 26.28 -18.52 14.22
C VAL A 76 26.87 -18.03 15.54
N ALA A 77 26.92 -16.72 15.76
CA ALA A 77 27.43 -16.12 17.00
C ALA A 77 26.57 -16.48 18.22
N LEU A 78 25.27 -16.76 18.03
CA LEU A 78 24.36 -17.21 19.08
C LEU A 78 24.46 -18.73 19.38
N LYS A 79 25.46 -19.46 18.82
CA LYS A 79 25.69 -20.88 19.13
C LYS A 79 26.41 -21.04 20.49
N PRO A 80 25.99 -21.99 21.35
CA PRO A 80 26.66 -22.24 22.62
C PRO A 80 28.02 -22.89 22.41
N SER A 81 28.95 -22.62 23.32
CA SER A 81 30.22 -23.33 23.42
C SER A 81 29.99 -24.80 23.81
N LYS A 82 30.85 -25.69 23.28
CA LYS A 82 30.72 -27.17 23.43
C LYS A 82 30.66 -27.65 24.89
N SER A 83 31.09 -26.86 25.88
CA SER A 83 31.10 -27.26 27.29
C SER A 83 29.80 -26.93 28.06
N ARG A 84 28.85 -26.19 27.48
CA ARG A 84 27.70 -25.62 28.22
C ARG A 84 26.33 -25.95 27.63
N ALA A 85 26.27 -26.75 26.57
CA ALA A 85 25.04 -27.10 25.84
C ALA A 85 24.02 -27.98 26.63
N GLN A 86 24.32 -28.35 27.88
CA GLN A 86 23.51 -29.25 28.70
C GLN A 86 22.76 -28.59 29.88
N SER A 87 22.84 -27.26 30.06
CA SER A 87 22.12 -26.59 31.15
C SER A 87 20.65 -26.35 30.82
N SER A 88 19.74 -26.98 31.55
CA SER A 88 18.28 -26.71 31.54
C SER A 88 17.90 -25.44 32.32
N ALA A 89 18.81 -24.46 32.38
CA ALA A 89 18.61 -23.25 33.16
C ALA A 89 17.56 -22.36 32.51
N ILE A 90 16.67 -21.81 33.34
CA ILE A 90 15.82 -20.68 32.97
C ILE A 90 16.75 -19.48 32.84
N ALA A 91 16.77 -18.82 31.67
CA ALA A 91 17.56 -17.61 31.46
C ALA A 91 16.66 -16.47 31.00
N SER A 92 17.03 -15.25 31.38
CA SER A 92 16.35 -14.03 30.97
C SER A 92 16.68 -13.62 29.53
N SER A 93 17.86 -14.02 29.02
CA SER A 93 18.35 -13.71 27.68
C SER A 93 19.32 -14.78 27.15
N ILE A 94 19.47 -14.87 25.82
CA ILE A 94 20.48 -15.74 25.18
C ILE A 94 21.90 -15.21 25.42
N VAL A 95 22.07 -13.89 25.57
CA VAL A 95 23.39 -13.24 25.64
C VAL A 95 24.13 -13.59 26.94
N GLU A 96 23.40 -13.90 28.02
CA GLU A 96 23.96 -14.23 29.35
C GLU A 96 24.84 -15.50 29.36
N ASN A 97 24.71 -16.37 28.35
CA ASN A 97 25.37 -17.67 28.30
C ASN A 97 26.44 -17.80 27.20
N LEU A 98 26.73 -16.71 26.47
CA LEU A 98 27.72 -16.69 25.39
C LEU A 98 29.12 -16.33 25.91
N ASP A 99 30.16 -16.82 25.23
CA ASP A 99 31.53 -16.39 25.49
C ASP A 99 31.80 -14.99 24.91
N ALA A 100 32.84 -14.31 25.40
CA ALA A 100 33.14 -12.93 25.00
C ALA A 100 33.39 -12.76 23.49
N ALA A 101 33.91 -13.78 22.79
CA ALA A 101 34.13 -13.69 21.35
C ALA A 101 32.80 -13.78 20.57
N SER A 102 31.91 -14.68 21.00
CA SER A 102 30.54 -14.78 20.47
C SER A 102 29.73 -13.49 20.70
N ILE A 103 29.86 -12.87 21.88
CA ILE A 103 29.23 -11.58 22.20
C ILE A 103 29.79 -10.47 21.29
N ALA A 104 31.11 -10.36 21.14
CA ALA A 104 31.72 -9.36 20.27
C ALA A 104 31.33 -9.56 18.79
N ALA A 105 31.20 -10.81 18.33
CA ALA A 105 30.75 -11.13 16.98
C ALA A 105 29.27 -10.73 16.77
N ALA A 106 28.40 -11.04 17.73
CA ALA A 106 26.99 -10.64 17.69
C ALA A 106 26.84 -9.11 17.71
N GLN A 107 27.57 -8.41 18.59
CA GLN A 107 27.57 -6.95 18.67
C GLN A 107 27.98 -6.32 17.35
N LYS A 108 29.02 -6.84 16.69
CA LYS A 108 29.44 -6.36 15.37
C LYS A 108 28.31 -6.46 14.34
N GLN A 109 27.56 -7.57 14.31
CA GLN A 109 26.44 -7.71 13.36
C GLN A 109 25.29 -6.75 13.66
N ILE A 110 25.00 -6.52 14.95
CA ILE A 110 24.01 -5.54 15.39
C ILE A 110 24.42 -4.12 14.99
N ASP A 111 25.70 -3.77 15.17
CA ASP A 111 26.24 -2.47 14.77
C ASP A 111 26.21 -2.29 13.25
N ASP A 112 26.56 -3.31 12.47
CA ASP A 112 26.48 -3.29 11.00
C ASP A 112 25.03 -3.01 10.54
N TRP A 113 24.03 -3.67 11.13
CA TRP A 113 22.62 -3.36 10.84
C TRP A 113 22.21 -1.94 11.24
N THR A 114 22.57 -1.53 12.46
CA THR A 114 22.08 -0.29 13.06
C THR A 114 22.72 0.95 12.44
N THR A 115 23.99 0.87 12.04
CA THR A 115 24.76 2.03 11.59
C THR A 115 24.83 2.15 10.08
N ASP A 116 24.69 1.03 9.35
CA ASP A 116 24.91 1.00 7.90
C ASP A 116 23.68 0.49 7.14
N LEU A 117 23.28 -0.76 7.36
CA LEU A 117 22.35 -1.44 6.47
C LEU A 117 20.92 -0.90 6.56
N VAL A 118 20.35 -0.80 7.77
CA VAL A 118 18.97 -0.32 7.97
C VAL A 118 18.82 1.15 7.53
N PRO A 119 19.70 2.10 7.94
CA PRO A 119 19.60 3.48 7.47
C PRO A 119 19.69 3.63 5.95
N LYS A 120 20.58 2.86 5.29
CA LYS A 120 20.70 2.90 3.83
C LYS A 120 19.45 2.36 3.13
N LEU A 121 18.85 1.27 3.62
CA LEU A 121 17.60 0.75 3.07
C LEU A 121 16.47 1.79 3.17
N ILE A 122 16.28 2.38 4.35
CA ILE A 122 15.26 3.42 4.58
C ILE A 122 15.51 4.62 3.65
N PHE A 123 16.76 5.05 3.51
CA PHE A 123 17.12 6.13 2.59
C PHE A 123 16.76 5.81 1.14
N LEU A 124 17.10 4.61 0.65
CA LEU A 124 16.78 4.19 -0.71
C LEU A 124 15.28 4.13 -0.94
N VAL A 125 14.50 3.63 0.03
CA VAL A 125 13.04 3.62 -0.07
C VAL A 125 12.47 5.03 -0.13
N ASN A 126 12.87 5.91 0.78
CA ASN A 126 12.41 7.29 0.80
C ASN A 126 12.80 8.05 -0.47
N LYS A 127 13.99 7.80 -1.01
CA LYS A 127 14.42 8.34 -2.30
C LYS A 127 13.55 7.80 -3.44
N SER A 128 13.29 6.49 -3.46
CA SER A 128 12.46 5.87 -4.48
C SER A 128 11.03 6.41 -4.49
N TRP A 129 10.48 6.68 -3.30
CA TRP A 129 9.15 7.22 -3.11
C TRP A 129 9.07 8.67 -3.59
N LYS A 130 10.04 9.50 -3.20
CA LYS A 130 10.09 10.91 -3.60
C LYS A 130 10.18 11.09 -5.12
N GLU A 131 11.00 10.25 -5.75
CA GLU A 131 11.23 10.30 -7.20
C GLU A 131 10.30 9.34 -7.98
N ALA A 132 9.29 8.76 -7.33
CA ALA A 132 8.35 7.83 -7.95
C ALA A 132 7.54 8.50 -9.06
N GLN A 133 7.09 9.72 -8.81
CA GLN A 133 6.30 10.55 -9.73
C GLN A 133 6.88 11.95 -9.81
N VAL A 134 6.82 12.52 -11.00
CA VAL A 134 7.31 13.87 -11.32
C VAL A 134 6.13 14.72 -11.73
N TYR A 135 6.08 15.95 -11.22
CA TYR A 135 5.08 16.94 -11.58
C TYR A 135 5.76 18.18 -12.13
N ILE A 136 5.18 18.77 -13.16
CA ILE A 136 5.62 20.03 -13.74
C ILE A 136 4.62 21.09 -13.29
N GLU A 137 5.11 22.11 -12.59
CA GLU A 137 4.30 23.27 -12.22
C GLU A 137 4.01 24.05 -13.49
N GLU A 138 2.75 24.08 -13.92
CA GLU A 138 2.33 24.89 -15.05
C GLU A 138 2.42 26.37 -14.68
N GLU A 139 3.07 27.16 -15.53
CA GLU A 139 2.86 28.60 -15.49
C GLU A 139 1.38 28.85 -15.81
N GLN A 140 0.63 29.39 -14.84
CA GLN A 140 -0.77 29.72 -15.05
C GLN A 140 -0.92 30.46 -16.39
N PRO A 141 -1.84 30.03 -17.27
CA PRO A 141 -2.15 30.82 -18.45
C PRO A 141 -2.57 32.20 -17.95
N LYS A 142 -1.78 33.23 -18.29
CA LYS A 142 -2.17 34.64 -18.08
C LYS A 142 -3.63 34.74 -18.55
N ALA A 143 -4.55 35.06 -17.66
CA ALA A 143 -5.95 35.17 -18.00
C ALA A 143 -6.10 36.01 -19.28
N PRO A 144 -6.97 35.62 -20.24
CA PRO A 144 -7.14 36.38 -21.46
C PRO A 144 -7.64 37.79 -21.09
N GLY A 145 -6.74 38.78 -21.13
CA GLY A 145 -6.99 40.15 -20.67
C GLY A 145 -6.10 40.65 -19.51
N ALA A 146 -5.22 39.83 -18.94
CA ALA A 146 -4.19 40.31 -18.02
C ALA A 146 -3.14 41.11 -18.83
N ALA A 147 -3.26 42.44 -18.79
CA ALA A 147 -2.25 43.35 -19.35
C ALA A 147 -0.87 42.96 -18.78
N GLU A 148 0.17 43.00 -19.63
CA GLU A 148 1.53 42.89 -19.14
C GLU A 148 1.73 43.96 -18.05
N MET A 149 2.10 43.53 -16.83
CA MET A 149 2.54 44.47 -15.80
C MET A 149 3.58 45.39 -16.43
N SER A 150 3.32 46.69 -16.38
CA SER A 150 4.24 47.67 -16.90
C SER A 150 5.59 47.56 -16.16
N ALA A 151 6.68 47.96 -16.81
CA ALA A 151 8.00 47.91 -16.21
C ALA A 151 8.07 48.67 -14.86
N GLU A 152 7.25 49.72 -14.72
CA GLU A 152 7.13 50.52 -13.50
C GLU A 152 6.42 49.75 -12.37
N GLU A 153 5.33 49.02 -12.66
CA GLU A 153 4.62 48.21 -11.66
C GLU A 153 5.46 47.02 -11.18
N LYS A 154 6.30 46.46 -12.06
CA LYS A 154 7.24 45.41 -11.68
C LYS A 154 8.34 45.93 -10.75
N GLU A 155 8.89 47.11 -11.05
CA GLU A 155 9.94 47.73 -10.24
C GLU A 155 9.39 48.14 -8.85
N ASP A 156 8.17 48.65 -8.79
CA ASP A 156 7.51 48.98 -7.52
C ASP A 156 7.18 47.72 -6.69
N ARG A 157 6.81 46.61 -7.34
CA ARG A 157 6.65 45.32 -6.65
C ARG A 157 7.97 44.81 -6.09
N ASP A 158 9.05 44.84 -6.88
CA ASP A 158 10.38 44.39 -6.43
C ASP A 158 10.86 45.23 -5.23
N ARG A 159 10.58 46.54 -5.23
CA ARG A 159 10.84 47.43 -4.08
C ARG A 159 10.00 47.08 -2.85
N MET A 160 8.72 46.76 -3.02
CA MET A 160 7.86 46.33 -1.91
C MET A 160 8.30 44.99 -1.33
N GLU A 161 8.72 44.04 -2.17
CA GLU A 161 9.27 42.74 -1.73
C GLU A 161 10.57 42.93 -0.94
N GLU A 162 11.46 43.82 -1.39
CA GLU A 162 12.71 44.11 -0.69
C GLU A 162 12.47 44.81 0.66
N MET A 163 11.52 45.76 0.70
CA MET A 163 11.12 46.43 1.95
C MET A 163 10.43 45.47 2.93
N ALA A 164 9.55 44.58 2.45
CA ALA A 164 8.91 43.57 3.28
C ALA A 164 9.95 42.61 3.87
N LYS A 165 10.92 42.17 3.06
CA LYS A 165 12.01 41.29 3.50
C LYS A 165 12.90 41.93 4.55
N GLN A 166 13.18 43.24 4.44
CA GLN A 166 13.90 44.00 5.46
C GLN A 166 13.12 44.14 6.77
N MET A 167 11.78 44.17 6.70
CA MET A 167 10.88 44.21 7.85
C MET A 167 10.52 42.82 8.41
N GLY A 168 11.11 41.75 7.86
CA GLY A 168 10.83 40.37 8.27
C GLY A 168 9.49 39.80 7.78
N GLY A 169 8.85 40.45 6.81
CA GLY A 169 7.60 40.00 6.18
C GLY A 169 7.80 39.50 4.74
N MET A 170 6.76 38.91 4.16
CA MET A 170 6.72 38.47 2.76
C MET A 170 5.50 39.08 2.06
N VAL A 171 5.69 39.62 0.86
CA VAL A 171 4.57 40.10 0.03
C VAL A 171 3.96 38.90 -0.68
N MET A 172 2.69 38.62 -0.42
CA MET A 172 1.90 37.64 -1.15
C MET A 172 0.91 38.34 -2.07
N THR A 173 0.73 37.81 -3.27
CA THR A 173 -0.29 38.24 -4.23
C THR A 173 -1.69 37.83 -3.79
N GLY A 174 -2.72 38.51 -4.28
CA GLY A 174 -4.12 38.15 -4.01
C GLY A 174 -4.54 36.77 -4.54
N ALA A 175 -3.72 36.12 -5.38
CA ALA A 175 -3.91 34.72 -5.81
C ALA A 175 -3.30 33.74 -4.79
N GLU A 176 -2.11 34.05 -4.27
CA GLU A 176 -1.44 33.28 -3.21
C GLU A 176 -2.20 33.35 -1.88
N LEU A 177 -2.81 34.51 -1.56
CA LEU A 177 -3.68 34.68 -0.39
C LEU A 177 -5.04 33.97 -0.54
N ARG A 178 -5.47 33.63 -1.76
CA ARG A 178 -6.73 32.94 -2.05
C ARG A 178 -6.58 31.43 -2.15
N GLY A 179 -5.39 30.89 -1.86
CA GLY A 179 -5.14 29.45 -1.96
C GLY A 179 -5.33 28.91 -3.37
N GLN A 180 -5.17 29.74 -4.42
CA GLN A 180 -5.23 29.23 -5.79
C GLN A 180 -4.07 28.27 -6.02
N THR A 181 -4.40 26.99 -6.03
CA THR A 181 -3.51 25.87 -6.21
C THR A 181 -2.74 26.05 -7.51
N LYS A 182 -1.41 25.99 -7.40
CA LYS A 182 -0.53 25.85 -8.56
C LYS A 182 -1.03 24.66 -9.38
N ALA A 183 -1.28 24.89 -10.67
CA ALA A 183 -1.67 23.81 -11.57
C ALA A 183 -0.42 22.94 -11.80
N TYR A 184 -0.55 21.63 -11.59
CA TYR A 184 0.52 20.67 -11.82
C TYR A 184 0.11 19.72 -12.94
N THR A 185 1.00 19.50 -13.90
CA THR A 185 0.85 18.44 -14.88
C THR A 185 1.78 17.28 -14.59
N LYS A 186 1.24 16.07 -14.70
CA LYS A 186 2.00 14.83 -14.57
C LYS A 186 2.39 14.33 -15.97
N PRO A 187 3.66 14.46 -16.38
CA PRO A 187 4.13 13.84 -17.62
C PRO A 187 4.03 12.30 -17.56
N ALA A 188 3.43 11.71 -18.59
CA ALA A 188 3.25 10.27 -18.68
C ALA A 188 4.58 9.50 -18.61
N ASN A 189 4.63 8.51 -17.72
CA ASN A 189 5.76 7.60 -17.52
C ASN A 189 7.09 8.29 -17.15
N LEU A 190 7.06 9.49 -16.54
CA LEU A 190 8.25 10.15 -16.02
C LEU A 190 8.42 9.93 -14.51
N GLY A 191 9.62 9.48 -14.10
CA GLY A 191 9.95 9.13 -12.72
C GLY A 191 10.42 7.68 -12.57
N LEU A 192 10.66 7.27 -11.33
CA LEU A 192 10.99 5.89 -10.99
C LEU A 192 9.79 4.95 -11.10
N GLY A 193 8.57 5.47 -11.07
CA GLY A 193 7.33 4.71 -11.15
C GLY A 193 6.79 4.36 -9.76
N LEU A 194 5.52 4.72 -9.53
CA LEU A 194 4.86 4.54 -8.23
C LEU A 194 4.74 3.07 -7.84
N THR A 195 4.32 2.21 -8.77
CA THR A 195 4.15 0.78 -8.53
C THR A 195 5.46 0.11 -8.16
N TRP A 196 6.54 0.44 -8.86
CA TRP A 196 7.87 -0.04 -8.51
C TRP A 196 8.30 0.39 -7.11
N ALA A 197 8.07 1.66 -6.75
CA ALA A 197 8.39 2.18 -5.43
C ALA A 197 7.53 1.51 -4.33
N LYS A 198 6.24 1.27 -4.58
CA LYS A 198 5.33 0.50 -3.69
C LYS A 198 5.87 -0.91 -3.43
N VAL A 199 6.25 -1.65 -4.48
CA VAL A 199 6.81 -3.02 -4.36
C VAL A 199 8.14 -3.01 -3.61
N PHE A 200 9.05 -2.09 -3.96
CA PHE A 200 10.34 -1.98 -3.28
C PHE A 200 10.19 -1.68 -1.79
N LYS A 201 9.29 -0.74 -1.47
CA LYS A 201 8.93 -0.37 -0.10
C LYS A 201 8.34 -1.55 0.67
N SER A 202 7.45 -2.33 0.06
CA SER A 202 6.86 -3.53 0.68
C SER A 202 7.94 -4.52 1.09
N HIS A 203 8.81 -4.92 0.16
CA HIS A 203 9.89 -5.86 0.43
C HIS A 203 10.87 -5.36 1.50
N VAL A 204 11.24 -4.08 1.48
CA VAL A 204 12.08 -3.51 2.53
C VAL A 204 11.34 -3.50 3.88
N GLY A 205 10.04 -3.21 3.90
CA GLY A 205 9.20 -3.30 5.08
C GLY A 205 9.21 -4.69 5.70
N GLU A 206 9.02 -5.75 4.91
CA GLU A 206 9.09 -7.15 5.36
C GLU A 206 10.45 -7.49 5.99
N VAL A 207 11.54 -7.05 5.36
CA VAL A 207 12.90 -7.25 5.87
C VAL A 207 13.12 -6.52 7.19
N LEU A 208 12.69 -5.26 7.30
CA LEU A 208 12.80 -4.49 8.55
C LEU A 208 11.98 -5.12 9.67
N GLN A 209 10.78 -5.62 9.36
CA GLN A 209 9.92 -6.33 10.32
C GLN A 209 10.57 -7.64 10.79
N ALA A 210 11.19 -8.40 9.89
CA ALA A 210 11.91 -9.62 10.23
C ALA A 210 13.15 -9.32 11.11
N ILE A 211 13.93 -8.28 10.78
CA ILE A 211 15.08 -7.85 11.57
C ILE A 211 14.65 -7.39 12.97
N ALA A 212 13.58 -6.60 13.07
CA ALA A 212 13.01 -6.18 14.35
C ALA A 212 12.59 -7.39 15.19
N SER A 213 11.86 -8.34 14.59
CA SER A 213 11.41 -9.56 15.25
C SER A 213 12.58 -10.42 15.78
N LEU A 214 13.68 -10.49 15.02
CA LEU A 214 14.90 -11.18 15.44
C LEU A 214 15.61 -10.45 16.59
N ALA A 215 15.72 -9.13 16.50
CA ALA A 215 16.33 -8.30 17.54
C ALA A 215 15.54 -8.41 18.84
N GLU A 216 14.21 -8.34 18.78
CA GLU A 216 13.31 -8.59 19.90
C GLU A 216 13.51 -9.98 20.46
N ALA A 217 13.52 -11.04 19.64
CA ALA A 217 13.73 -12.40 20.13
C ALA A 217 15.01 -12.54 21.00
N CYS A 218 16.06 -11.79 20.66
CA CYS A 218 17.35 -11.76 21.38
C CYS A 218 17.35 -10.92 22.67
N MET A 219 16.35 -10.05 22.90
CA MET A 219 16.24 -9.20 24.10
C MET A 219 15.78 -9.97 25.34
N ASP A 220 16.10 -9.40 26.51
CA ASP A 220 15.56 -9.82 27.78
C ASP A 220 14.07 -9.47 27.92
N GLN A 221 13.35 -10.22 28.76
CA GLN A 221 11.90 -10.04 28.93
C GLN A 221 11.49 -8.65 29.43
N ARG A 222 12.35 -8.01 30.24
CA ARG A 222 12.06 -6.66 30.74
C ARG A 222 12.14 -5.62 29.63
N THR A 223 13.16 -5.68 28.76
CA THR A 223 13.26 -4.77 27.61
C THR A 223 12.18 -5.04 26.58
N LYS A 224 11.82 -6.32 26.33
CA LYS A 224 10.65 -6.68 25.49
C LYS A 224 9.37 -6.00 25.98
N GLY A 225 9.09 -6.08 27.28
CA GLY A 225 7.92 -5.43 27.88
C GLY A 225 7.94 -3.91 27.73
N ALA A 226 9.12 -3.27 27.87
CA ALA A 226 9.26 -1.83 27.69
C ALA A 226 9.09 -1.39 26.22
N VAL A 227 9.63 -2.15 25.27
CA VAL A 227 9.46 -1.91 23.83
C VAL A 227 7.98 -2.03 23.44
N LYS A 228 7.30 -3.07 23.92
CA LYS A 228 5.87 -3.28 23.66
C LYS A 228 5.02 -2.13 24.21
N ALA A 229 5.25 -1.73 25.46
CA ALA A 229 4.55 -0.59 26.06
C ALA A 229 4.82 0.72 25.31
N ALA A 230 6.04 0.91 24.79
CA ALA A 230 6.38 2.07 23.98
C ALA A 230 5.71 2.05 22.59
N SER A 231 5.61 0.88 21.96
CA SER A 231 4.89 0.69 20.68
C SER A 231 3.40 0.99 20.86
N GLU A 232 2.75 0.38 21.86
CA GLU A 232 1.33 0.60 22.16
C GLU A 232 1.04 2.08 22.49
N ALA A 233 1.96 2.76 23.18
CA ALA A 233 1.83 4.19 23.46
C ALA A 233 1.99 5.06 22.20
N ARG A 234 2.79 4.62 21.22
CA ARG A 234 2.95 5.33 19.94
C ARG A 234 1.71 5.15 19.07
N ASP A 235 1.22 3.92 18.96
CA ASP A 235 0.04 3.60 18.16
C ASP A 235 -1.19 4.40 18.65
N ARG A 236 -1.39 4.48 19.98
CA ARG A 236 -2.43 5.33 20.59
C ARG A 236 -2.29 6.82 20.28
N ARG A 237 -1.06 7.32 20.09
CA ARG A 237 -0.80 8.73 19.80
C ARG A 237 -1.00 9.05 18.31
N GLU A 238 -0.74 8.08 17.44
CA GLU A 238 -0.82 8.24 15.99
C GLU A 238 -2.23 7.95 15.43
N GLY A 239 -3.21 7.63 16.29
CA GLY A 239 -4.58 7.32 15.89
C GLY A 239 -4.68 6.06 15.02
N LEU A 240 -3.60 5.28 14.93
CA LEU A 240 -3.57 4.05 14.14
C LEU A 240 -4.36 2.97 14.91
N PRO A 241 -5.19 2.16 14.22
CA PRO A 241 -5.79 1.00 14.86
C PRO A 241 -4.65 0.17 15.47
N LEU A 242 -4.79 -0.17 16.76
CA LEU A 242 -3.86 -1.05 17.46
C LEU A 242 -3.62 -2.24 16.53
N ARG A 243 -2.39 -2.40 16.03
CA ARG A 243 -2.03 -3.57 15.21
C ARG A 243 -2.19 -4.81 16.10
N SER A 244 -3.39 -5.37 16.11
CA SER A 244 -3.73 -6.60 16.81
C SER A 244 -3.12 -7.75 16.02
N GLY A 245 -1.82 -7.94 16.19
CA GLY A 245 -1.06 -8.88 15.39
C GLY A 245 0.31 -9.17 15.98
N ALA A 246 0.39 -10.30 16.67
CA ALA A 246 1.61 -11.00 17.06
C ALA A 246 2.47 -10.35 18.15
N THR A 247 2.02 -10.47 19.40
CA THR A 247 2.63 -11.41 20.38
C THR A 247 2.03 -11.13 21.77
N SER A 248 0.86 -11.69 22.02
CA SER A 248 0.50 -12.18 23.36
C SER A 248 1.27 -13.47 23.63
N ALA A 249 2.60 -13.42 23.45
CA ALA A 249 3.46 -14.43 24.06
C ALA A 249 3.36 -14.17 25.56
N SER A 250 2.56 -14.98 26.24
CA SER A 250 2.55 -15.07 27.68
C SER A 250 4.00 -14.99 28.17
N LEU A 251 4.25 -14.15 29.17
CA LEU A 251 5.54 -13.97 29.85
C LEU A 251 5.92 -15.24 30.65
N VAL A 252 5.68 -16.42 30.07
CA VAL A 252 6.12 -17.71 30.58
C VAL A 252 7.63 -17.70 30.53
N ALA A 253 8.24 -18.12 31.63
CA ALA A 253 9.67 -18.40 31.68
C ALA A 253 10.03 -19.41 30.58
N LYS A 254 10.62 -18.93 29.49
CA LYS A 254 11.13 -19.77 28.40
C LYS A 254 12.47 -20.36 28.81
N THR A 255 12.74 -21.61 28.42
CA THR A 255 14.09 -22.16 28.61
C THR A 255 15.05 -21.52 27.62
N VAL A 256 16.36 -21.56 27.90
CA VAL A 256 17.40 -21.11 26.94
C VAL A 256 17.24 -21.77 25.56
N GLN A 257 16.80 -23.04 25.53
CA GLN A 257 16.60 -23.78 24.29
C GLN A 257 15.42 -23.22 23.48
N ASP A 258 14.33 -22.83 24.15
CA ASP A 258 13.16 -22.26 23.48
C ASP A 258 13.44 -20.88 22.90
N ILE A 259 14.12 -20.01 23.65
CA ILE A 259 14.50 -18.68 23.15
C ILE A 259 15.45 -18.83 21.95
N ARG A 260 16.33 -19.84 21.98
CA ARG A 260 17.25 -20.13 20.88
C ARG A 260 16.52 -20.65 19.65
N LYS A 261 15.57 -21.55 19.83
CA LYS A 261 14.73 -22.05 18.73
C LYS A 261 14.01 -20.89 18.06
N GLU A 262 13.40 -20.01 18.85
CA GLU A 262 12.76 -18.78 18.40
C GLU A 262 13.74 -17.87 17.62
N CYS A 263 14.96 -17.65 18.12
CA CYS A 263 15.95 -16.84 17.40
C CYS A 263 16.41 -17.46 16.07
N LEU A 264 16.51 -18.78 15.98
CA LEU A 264 16.85 -19.47 14.73
C LEU A 264 15.70 -19.37 13.72
N GLU A 265 14.46 -19.53 14.17
CA GLU A 265 13.26 -19.32 13.36
C GLU A 265 13.20 -17.87 12.83
N LYS A 266 13.44 -16.87 13.70
CA LYS A 266 13.50 -15.47 13.27
C LYS A 266 14.70 -15.17 12.37
N THR A 267 15.82 -15.86 12.54
CA THR A 267 16.96 -15.76 11.60
C THR A 267 16.58 -16.29 10.22
N ALA A 268 15.87 -17.41 10.15
CA ALA A 268 15.36 -17.96 8.89
C ALA A 268 14.37 -17.00 8.23
N ALA A 269 13.48 -16.37 9.00
CA ALA A 269 12.56 -15.35 8.48
C ALA A 269 13.28 -14.14 7.86
N VAL A 270 14.38 -13.66 8.46
CA VAL A 270 15.19 -12.59 7.87
C VAL A 270 15.82 -13.03 6.55
N LEU A 271 16.34 -14.26 6.50
CA LEU A 271 16.93 -14.81 5.28
C LEU A 271 15.90 -14.95 4.16
N GLU A 272 14.74 -15.50 4.47
CA GLU A 272 13.63 -15.64 3.54
C GLU A 272 13.16 -14.28 3.02
N ALA A 273 12.94 -13.31 3.91
CA ALA A 273 12.57 -11.94 3.50
C ALA A 273 13.63 -11.30 2.59
N CYS A 274 14.92 -11.46 2.90
CA CYS A 274 16.00 -10.94 2.05
C CYS A 274 16.06 -11.65 0.69
N ASP A 275 15.93 -12.97 0.67
CA ASP A 275 15.97 -13.77 -0.56
C ASP A 275 14.77 -13.47 -1.47
N THR A 276 13.57 -13.38 -0.89
CA THR A 276 12.35 -12.98 -1.59
C THR A 276 12.51 -11.58 -2.17
N ALA A 277 12.95 -10.61 -1.37
CA ALA A 277 13.19 -9.26 -1.82
C ALA A 277 14.22 -9.20 -2.97
N VAL A 278 15.31 -9.96 -2.93
CA VAL A 278 16.32 -9.97 -4.00
C VAL A 278 15.80 -10.63 -5.28
N LYS A 279 15.03 -11.71 -5.17
CA LYS A 279 14.51 -12.46 -6.32
C LYS A 279 13.35 -11.74 -7.01
N ASN A 280 12.46 -11.14 -6.23
CA ASN A 280 11.18 -10.63 -6.72
C ASN A 280 11.17 -9.11 -6.95
N LEU A 281 12.24 -8.38 -6.60
CA LEU A 281 12.32 -6.94 -6.87
C LEU A 281 12.37 -6.65 -8.38
N PRO A 282 11.33 -6.01 -8.96
CA PRO A 282 11.21 -5.81 -10.40
C PRO A 282 12.33 -4.92 -10.94
N GLN A 283 12.76 -5.14 -12.18
CA GLN A 283 13.76 -4.30 -12.85
C GLN A 283 13.16 -2.99 -13.36
N THR A 284 11.88 -3.01 -13.74
CA THR A 284 11.19 -1.86 -14.30
C THR A 284 9.82 -1.64 -13.66
N ASN A 285 9.30 -0.42 -13.77
CA ASN A 285 7.93 -0.13 -13.34
C ASN A 285 6.89 -0.90 -14.17
N LEU A 286 7.16 -1.09 -15.46
CA LEU A 286 6.28 -1.89 -16.31
C LEU A 286 6.21 -3.35 -15.84
N GLU A 287 7.35 -3.94 -15.45
CA GLU A 287 7.39 -5.29 -14.88
C GLU A 287 6.62 -5.38 -13.55
N ALA A 288 6.76 -4.37 -12.68
CA ALA A 288 6.01 -4.28 -11.43
C ALA A 288 4.50 -4.20 -11.68
N ILE A 289 4.07 -3.38 -12.64
CA ILE A 289 2.67 -3.24 -13.03
C ILE A 289 2.16 -4.55 -13.62
N LYS A 290 2.89 -5.19 -14.53
CA LYS A 290 2.46 -6.48 -15.12
C LYS A 290 2.23 -7.56 -14.07
N ALA A 291 3.12 -7.67 -13.08
CA ALA A 291 2.98 -8.64 -12.01
C ALA A 291 1.67 -8.41 -11.23
N ARG A 292 1.47 -7.18 -10.72
CA ARG A 292 0.23 -6.82 -10.01
C ARG A 292 -1.02 -6.91 -10.87
N TRP A 293 -0.92 -6.54 -12.15
CA TRP A 293 -2.03 -6.66 -13.09
C TRP A 293 -2.43 -8.12 -13.28
N THR A 294 -1.47 -9.04 -13.34
CA THR A 294 -1.76 -10.47 -13.44
C THR A 294 -2.44 -10.98 -12.17
N GLU A 295 -1.91 -10.63 -11.00
CA GLU A 295 -2.52 -10.95 -9.69
C GLU A 295 -3.96 -10.44 -9.58
N ARG A 296 -4.23 -9.19 -10.01
CA ARG A 296 -5.60 -8.65 -10.03
C ARG A 296 -6.50 -9.36 -11.02
N GLY A 297 -5.95 -9.87 -12.12
CA GLY A 297 -6.71 -10.70 -13.07
C GLY A 297 -7.23 -11.98 -12.42
N GLU A 298 -6.41 -12.62 -11.59
CA GLU A 298 -6.79 -13.79 -10.80
C GLU A 298 -7.86 -13.43 -9.77
N LEU A 299 -7.71 -12.31 -9.04
CA LEU A 299 -8.75 -11.83 -8.10
C LEU A 299 -10.10 -11.55 -8.79
N LEU A 300 -10.06 -10.94 -9.99
CA LEU A 300 -11.26 -10.68 -10.77
C LEU A 300 -11.92 -11.99 -11.26
N GLU A 301 -11.12 -13.03 -11.54
CA GLU A 301 -11.63 -14.36 -11.89
C GLU A 301 -12.28 -15.03 -10.67
N ASP A 302 -11.59 -15.04 -9.53
CA ASP A 302 -12.07 -15.61 -8.27
C ASP A 302 -13.43 -15.01 -7.86
N GLY A 303 -13.59 -13.67 -7.91
CA GLY A 303 -14.87 -13.03 -7.57
C GLY A 303 -16.01 -13.36 -8.55
N ILE A 304 -15.70 -13.63 -9.83
CA ILE A 304 -16.71 -14.12 -10.79
C ILE A 304 -17.10 -15.55 -10.46
N GLU A 305 -16.14 -16.40 -10.10
CA GLU A 305 -16.39 -17.79 -9.70
C GLU A 305 -17.21 -17.84 -8.40
N GLU A 306 -16.91 -16.97 -7.44
CA GLU A 306 -17.64 -16.82 -6.19
C GLU A 306 -19.11 -16.44 -6.46
N LEU A 307 -19.35 -15.40 -7.27
CA LEU A 307 -20.70 -14.97 -7.62
C LEU A 307 -21.49 -16.06 -8.37
N ASN A 308 -20.85 -16.79 -9.29
CA ASN A 308 -21.51 -17.88 -10.04
C ASN A 308 -21.79 -19.09 -9.14
N SER A 309 -20.88 -19.40 -8.20
CA SER A 309 -21.06 -20.46 -7.21
C SER A 309 -22.26 -20.15 -6.32
N ALA A 310 -22.37 -18.91 -5.83
CA ALA A 310 -23.52 -18.45 -5.05
C ALA A 310 -24.84 -18.52 -5.85
N ALA A 311 -24.80 -18.17 -7.14
CA ALA A 311 -25.98 -18.18 -8.01
C ALA A 311 -26.42 -19.56 -8.53
N SER A 312 -25.65 -20.62 -8.25
CA SER A 312 -25.91 -21.97 -8.74
C SER A 312 -26.61 -22.79 -7.65
N PRO A 313 -27.77 -23.40 -7.95
CA PRO A 313 -28.39 -24.33 -6.99
C PRO A 313 -27.44 -25.51 -6.77
N ALA A 314 -27.27 -25.94 -5.52
CA ALA A 314 -26.43 -27.08 -5.16
C ALA A 314 -26.95 -28.40 -5.78
N GLU A 315 -26.67 -28.63 -7.05
CA GLU A 315 -26.98 -29.88 -7.72
C GLU A 315 -25.91 -30.93 -7.38
N GLY A 316 -26.05 -31.65 -6.26
CA GLY A 316 -25.29 -32.91 -6.07
C GLY A 316 -24.93 -33.41 -4.67
N GLY A 317 -25.52 -32.92 -3.58
CA GLY A 317 -25.28 -33.47 -2.23
C GLY A 317 -26.28 -34.57 -1.87
N ASN A 318 -25.82 -35.80 -1.63
CA ASN A 318 -26.64 -36.89 -1.08
C ASN A 318 -27.40 -36.43 0.19
N GLU A 319 -28.73 -36.60 0.19
CA GLU A 319 -29.71 -36.20 1.21
C GLU A 319 -29.53 -36.85 2.61
N ARG A 320 -28.32 -36.95 3.19
CA ARG A 320 -28.19 -37.65 4.48
C ARG A 320 -27.41 -37.04 5.62
N ASP A 321 -26.67 -35.94 5.47
CA ASP A 321 -26.06 -35.27 6.63
C ASP A 321 -25.78 -33.78 6.31
N GLN A 322 -26.81 -32.94 6.17
CA GLN A 322 -26.67 -31.48 6.14
C GLN A 322 -27.49 -30.88 7.28
N ASP A 323 -26.84 -30.73 8.43
CA ASP A 323 -27.30 -29.85 9.50
C ASP A 323 -27.13 -28.38 9.03
N ASP A 324 -28.26 -27.75 8.68
CA ASP A 324 -28.67 -26.38 9.03
C ASP A 324 -27.73 -25.15 8.84
N LEU A 325 -26.95 -25.02 7.76
CA LEU A 325 -26.23 -23.74 7.48
C LEU A 325 -26.14 -23.26 6.01
N ASP A 326 -26.61 -23.98 4.99
CA ASP A 326 -26.30 -23.65 3.58
C ASP A 326 -27.52 -23.24 2.71
N SER A 327 -28.62 -22.70 3.28
CA SER A 327 -29.89 -22.47 2.56
C SER A 327 -30.41 -21.02 2.52
N ASP A 328 -29.61 -20.00 2.80
CA ASP A 328 -30.10 -18.60 2.85
C ASP A 328 -29.75 -17.75 1.61
N PHE A 329 -29.42 -18.38 0.47
CA PHE A 329 -29.27 -17.61 -0.78
C PHE A 329 -30.64 -17.40 -1.44
N SER A 330 -31.20 -16.22 -1.20
CA SER A 330 -32.54 -15.82 -1.64
C SER A 330 -32.74 -15.92 -3.16
N ALA A 331 -34.00 -16.09 -3.59
CA ALA A 331 -34.32 -16.17 -5.02
C ALA A 331 -34.02 -14.83 -5.73
N GLY A 332 -34.22 -13.72 -5.02
CA GLY A 332 -33.84 -12.38 -5.46
C GLY A 332 -32.33 -12.22 -5.63
N LYS A 333 -31.52 -12.63 -4.65
CA LYS A 333 -30.04 -12.61 -4.72
C LYS A 333 -29.53 -13.45 -5.88
N THR A 334 -30.12 -14.63 -6.10
CA THR A 334 -29.80 -15.49 -7.25
C THR A 334 -30.09 -14.83 -8.60
N ALA A 335 -31.24 -14.15 -8.72
CA ALA A 335 -31.60 -13.44 -9.94
C ALA A 335 -30.64 -12.27 -10.20
N LEU A 336 -30.34 -11.47 -9.17
CA LEU A 336 -29.42 -10.34 -9.27
C LEU A 336 -27.99 -10.80 -9.61
N ALA A 337 -27.46 -11.83 -8.95
CA ALA A 337 -26.15 -12.40 -9.24
C ALA A 337 -26.03 -12.85 -10.72
N LYS A 338 -27.07 -13.48 -11.27
CA LYS A 338 -27.12 -13.85 -12.70
C LYS A 338 -27.12 -12.64 -13.64
N ARG A 339 -27.69 -11.52 -13.23
CA ARG A 339 -27.65 -10.24 -13.98
C ARG A 339 -26.29 -9.58 -13.92
N LEU A 340 -25.59 -9.67 -12.78
CA LEU A 340 -24.28 -9.06 -12.56
C LEU A 340 -23.13 -9.88 -13.15
N ALA A 341 -23.25 -11.21 -13.26
CA ALA A 341 -22.17 -12.05 -13.78
C ALA A 341 -21.67 -11.65 -15.19
N PRO A 342 -22.52 -11.31 -16.19
CA PRO A 342 -22.08 -10.76 -17.47
C PRO A 342 -21.33 -9.43 -17.34
N LEU A 343 -21.72 -8.59 -16.38
CA LEU A 343 -21.12 -7.28 -16.13
C LEU A 343 -19.70 -7.44 -15.56
N LEU A 344 -19.52 -8.31 -14.56
CA LEU A 344 -18.18 -8.63 -14.02
C LEU A 344 -17.27 -9.27 -15.08
N LYS A 345 -17.82 -10.16 -15.91
CA LYS A 345 -17.07 -10.74 -17.05
C LYS A 345 -16.58 -9.67 -18.02
N MET A 346 -17.38 -8.64 -18.29
CA MET A 346 -16.97 -7.54 -19.15
C MET A 346 -15.88 -6.67 -18.51
N GLY A 347 -15.96 -6.39 -17.20
CA GLY A 347 -14.90 -5.70 -16.48
C GLY A 347 -13.58 -6.47 -16.54
N ARG A 348 -13.59 -7.78 -16.28
CA ARG A 348 -12.43 -8.66 -16.47
C ARG A 348 -11.89 -8.64 -17.91
N LEU A 349 -12.76 -8.73 -18.91
CA LEU A 349 -12.35 -8.67 -20.33
C LEU A 349 -11.66 -7.34 -20.67
N SER A 350 -12.13 -6.21 -20.11
CA SER A 350 -11.47 -4.92 -20.29
C SER A 350 -10.05 -4.93 -19.70
N HIS A 351 -9.91 -5.52 -18.51
CA HIS A 351 -8.65 -5.65 -17.80
C HIS A 351 -7.65 -6.56 -18.53
N GLU A 352 -8.07 -7.74 -19.00
CA GLU A 352 -7.25 -8.65 -19.82
C GLU A 352 -6.79 -7.99 -21.12
N ARG A 353 -7.69 -7.27 -21.78
CA ARG A 353 -7.38 -6.60 -23.04
C ARG A 353 -6.32 -5.51 -22.87
N ILE A 354 -6.33 -4.78 -21.76
CA ILE A 354 -5.29 -3.79 -21.46
C ILE A 354 -3.93 -4.47 -21.24
N LEU A 355 -3.91 -5.61 -20.53
CA LEU A 355 -2.69 -6.42 -20.35
C LEU A 355 -2.09 -6.83 -21.69
N GLU A 356 -2.92 -7.35 -22.60
CA GLU A 356 -2.50 -7.78 -23.95
C GLU A 356 -2.01 -6.61 -24.81
N THR A 357 -2.74 -5.50 -24.81
CA THR A 357 -2.54 -4.42 -25.78
C THR A 357 -1.47 -3.42 -25.35
N TYR A 358 -1.40 -3.10 -24.04
CA TYR A 358 -0.58 -2.00 -23.53
C TYR A 358 0.58 -2.46 -22.66
N LEU A 359 0.41 -3.57 -21.92
CA LEU A 359 1.41 -4.01 -20.97
C LEU A 359 2.34 -5.06 -21.57
N THR A 360 1.84 -6.04 -22.33
CA THR A 360 2.67 -7.12 -22.90
C THR A 360 3.28 -6.81 -24.27
N ALA A 361 2.78 -5.78 -24.99
CA ALA A 361 3.36 -5.33 -26.24
C ALA A 361 4.84 -4.93 -26.07
N ALA A 362 5.73 -5.73 -26.66
CA ALA A 362 7.12 -5.84 -26.23
C ALA A 362 8.02 -4.61 -26.45
N ASN A 363 7.59 -3.52 -27.09
CA ASN A 363 8.52 -2.42 -27.40
C ASN A 363 7.95 -0.99 -27.48
N ASP A 364 6.66 -0.75 -27.34
CA ASP A 364 6.12 0.63 -27.34
C ASP A 364 4.90 0.69 -26.42
N VAL A 365 5.12 0.83 -25.11
CA VAL A 365 4.07 1.46 -24.29
C VAL A 365 3.87 2.83 -24.93
N LYS A 366 2.70 3.06 -25.54
CA LYS A 366 2.40 4.33 -26.17
C LYS A 366 2.73 5.45 -25.19
N ASP A 367 3.57 6.39 -25.60
CA ASP A 367 4.02 7.49 -24.76
C ASP A 367 2.88 8.32 -24.16
N SER A 368 1.69 8.22 -24.74
CA SER A 368 0.44 8.84 -24.30
C SER A 368 -0.22 8.17 -23.08
N VAL A 369 0.10 6.90 -22.78
CA VAL A 369 -0.59 6.14 -21.74
C VAL A 369 0.14 6.28 -20.41
N ASP A 370 -0.54 6.82 -19.40
CA ASP A 370 -0.03 6.91 -18.03
C ASP A 370 -0.19 5.57 -17.32
N LEU A 371 0.90 4.81 -17.23
CA LEU A 371 0.91 3.49 -16.62
C LEU A 371 0.56 3.52 -15.12
N SER A 372 0.85 4.60 -14.40
CA SER A 372 0.48 4.70 -12.99
C SER A 372 -1.03 4.86 -12.83
N SER A 373 -1.65 5.69 -13.67
CA SER A 373 -3.11 5.86 -13.64
C SER A 373 -3.82 4.55 -14.03
N LEU A 374 -3.27 3.79 -14.97
CA LEU A 374 -3.78 2.44 -15.27
C LEU A 374 -3.65 1.50 -14.08
N ASP A 375 -2.50 1.47 -13.39
CA ASP A 375 -2.31 0.62 -12.20
C ASP A 375 -3.34 0.96 -11.11
N ASP A 376 -3.54 2.26 -10.82
CA ASP A 376 -4.49 2.70 -9.80
C ASP A 376 -5.94 2.39 -10.19
N LEU A 377 -6.33 2.56 -11.47
CA LEU A 377 -7.66 2.19 -11.96
C LEU A 377 -7.89 0.67 -11.93
N SER A 378 -6.88 -0.14 -12.23
CA SER A 378 -7.00 -1.60 -12.13
C SER A 378 -7.15 -2.08 -10.68
N GLU A 379 -6.50 -1.40 -9.73
CA GLU A 379 -6.65 -1.65 -8.30
C GLU A 379 -8.07 -1.31 -7.84
N LEU A 380 -8.58 -0.16 -8.26
CA LEU A 380 -9.95 0.26 -7.98
C LEU A 380 -10.98 -0.70 -8.61
N LEU A 381 -10.73 -1.20 -9.83
CA LEU A 381 -11.61 -2.17 -10.48
C LEU A 381 -11.74 -3.46 -9.68
N ALA A 382 -10.61 -4.01 -9.23
CA ALA A 382 -10.59 -5.23 -8.42
C ALA A 382 -11.30 -5.02 -7.08
N ARG A 383 -11.04 -3.90 -6.41
CA ARG A 383 -11.72 -3.54 -5.15
C ARG A 383 -13.24 -3.39 -5.34
N GLN A 384 -13.67 -2.65 -6.34
CA GLN A 384 -15.09 -2.42 -6.61
C GLN A 384 -15.82 -3.72 -7.02
N GLN A 385 -15.13 -4.65 -7.69
CA GLN A 385 -15.69 -5.99 -7.91
C GLN A 385 -15.85 -6.75 -6.58
N ASP A 386 -14.83 -6.76 -5.75
CA ASP A 386 -14.84 -7.45 -4.44
C ASP A 386 -15.96 -6.89 -3.56
N ASP A 387 -16.06 -5.56 -3.44
CA ASP A 387 -17.11 -4.85 -2.71
C ASP A 387 -18.51 -5.18 -3.28
N LEU A 388 -18.65 -5.28 -4.62
CA LEU A 388 -19.93 -5.62 -5.26
C LEU A 388 -20.31 -7.09 -5.02
N VAL A 389 -19.35 -8.01 -5.12
CA VAL A 389 -19.58 -9.43 -4.86
C VAL A 389 -19.96 -9.62 -3.39
N ALA A 390 -19.23 -8.96 -2.47
CA ALA A 390 -19.52 -9.01 -1.04
C ALA A 390 -20.91 -8.43 -0.71
N ALA A 391 -21.25 -7.28 -1.28
CA ALA A 391 -22.57 -6.66 -1.15
C ALA A 391 -23.71 -7.60 -1.56
N VAL A 392 -23.54 -8.33 -2.67
CA VAL A 392 -24.57 -9.22 -3.21
C VAL A 392 -24.67 -10.53 -2.45
N ILE A 393 -23.54 -11.09 -2.00
CA ILE A 393 -23.52 -12.40 -1.34
C ILE A 393 -23.83 -12.29 0.15
N TRP A 394 -23.16 -11.36 0.83
CA TRP A 394 -23.13 -11.30 2.29
C TRP A 394 -24.06 -10.24 2.87
N GLY A 395 -24.52 -9.28 2.06
CA GLY A 395 -25.31 -8.15 2.56
C GLY A 395 -24.54 -7.27 3.56
N ASP A 396 -23.21 -7.38 3.61
CA ASP A 396 -22.33 -6.61 4.50
C ASP A 396 -22.14 -5.20 3.95
N PHE A 397 -23.17 -4.36 4.10
CA PHE A 397 -23.21 -2.98 3.60
C PHE A 397 -22.69 -1.93 4.60
N ASP A 398 -22.51 -2.30 5.87
CA ASP A 398 -22.14 -1.37 6.94
C ASP A 398 -20.63 -1.38 7.24
N GLN A 399 -19.92 -2.47 6.95
CA GLN A 399 -18.45 -2.54 7.14
C GLN A 399 -17.64 -1.91 5.98
N LEU A 400 -18.28 -1.63 4.84
CA LEU A 400 -17.59 -1.11 3.65
C LEU A 400 -17.31 0.41 3.71
N GLN A 401 -17.84 1.13 4.71
CA GLN A 401 -17.80 2.60 4.77
C GLN A 401 -17.19 3.23 6.04
N GLU A 402 -16.82 2.46 7.07
CA GLU A 402 -16.28 2.99 8.36
C GLU A 402 -14.84 3.59 8.29
N SER A 403 -14.41 4.22 7.18
CA SER A 403 -13.05 4.78 7.10
C SER A 403 -12.91 6.26 6.72
N GLU A 404 -14.01 7.02 6.53
CA GLU A 404 -13.87 8.45 6.18
C GLU A 404 -14.79 9.44 6.92
N GLU A 405 -15.52 9.04 7.95
CA GLU A 405 -16.34 9.98 8.74
C GLU A 405 -16.04 9.85 10.24
N ASP A 406 -15.01 10.56 10.70
CA ASP A 406 -14.85 10.93 12.10
C ASP A 406 -14.75 12.47 12.17
N ASP A 407 -15.39 13.00 13.21
CA ASP A 407 -15.49 14.40 13.65
C ASP A 407 -16.50 15.32 12.94
N ASP A 408 -17.78 15.19 13.30
CA ASP A 408 -18.51 16.27 14.01
C ASP A 408 -19.82 15.73 14.62
N GLU A 409 -19.74 15.20 15.85
CA GLU A 409 -20.90 14.97 16.72
C GLU A 409 -21.44 16.31 17.24
N GLU A 410 -22.47 16.90 16.62
CA GLU A 410 -23.50 17.66 17.36
C GLU A 410 -24.88 17.52 16.67
N GLU A 411 -25.80 16.85 17.38
CA GLU A 411 -27.26 16.95 17.31
C GLU A 411 -27.91 17.04 15.92
N GLN A 412 -28.30 15.89 15.35
CA GLN A 412 -29.42 15.86 14.41
C GLN A 412 -30.54 14.92 14.86
N GLU A 413 -31.71 15.52 14.85
CA GLU A 413 -33.02 14.99 15.17
C GLU A 413 -33.35 13.75 14.34
N GLU A 414 -34.26 12.95 14.89
CA GLU A 414 -35.04 11.87 14.30
C GLU A 414 -35.62 12.26 12.92
N LEU A 415 -34.78 12.24 11.88
CA LEU A 415 -35.10 12.44 10.48
C LEU A 415 -35.02 11.06 9.81
N GLY A 416 -36.17 10.60 9.32
CA GLY A 416 -36.36 9.25 8.81
C GLY A 416 -35.29 8.80 7.80
N GLU A 417 -35.00 7.50 7.84
CA GLU A 417 -34.16 6.76 6.89
C GLU A 417 -34.36 7.32 5.46
N SER A 418 -33.39 8.10 5.01
CA SER A 418 -33.39 8.58 3.63
C SER A 418 -33.19 7.38 2.71
N ALA A 419 -33.89 7.33 1.57
CA ALA A 419 -33.80 6.23 0.60
C ALA A 419 -32.36 5.94 0.09
N GLU A 420 -31.38 6.82 0.38
CA GLU A 420 -29.97 6.65 0.05
C GLU A 420 -29.21 5.70 1.00
N THR A 421 -29.80 5.29 2.13
CA THR A 421 -29.15 4.38 3.10
C THR A 421 -29.55 2.91 2.97
N SER A 422 -30.48 2.59 2.06
CA SER A 422 -30.90 1.19 1.84
C SER A 422 -29.74 0.32 1.33
N PRO A 423 -29.59 -0.92 1.81
CA PRO A 423 -28.66 -1.93 1.26
C PRO A 423 -28.72 -2.04 -0.27
N ALA A 424 -29.92 -2.01 -0.85
CA ALA A 424 -30.12 -2.06 -2.29
C ALA A 424 -29.55 -0.83 -3.01
N ALA A 425 -29.72 0.36 -2.43
CA ALA A 425 -29.16 1.60 -2.95
C ALA A 425 -27.63 1.61 -2.88
N LYS A 426 -27.05 1.08 -1.78
CA LYS A 426 -25.60 0.90 -1.62
C LYS A 426 -25.03 -0.07 -2.66
N ALA A 427 -25.63 -1.25 -2.84
CA ALA A 427 -25.20 -2.23 -3.86
C ALA A 427 -25.24 -1.64 -5.28
N LYS A 428 -26.31 -0.90 -5.59
CA LYS A 428 -26.48 -0.21 -6.86
C LYS A 428 -25.41 0.86 -7.08
N LYS A 429 -25.06 1.63 -6.03
CA LYS A 429 -23.98 2.63 -6.08
C LYS A 429 -22.64 1.97 -6.38
N ILE A 430 -22.28 0.89 -5.68
CA ILE A 430 -21.04 0.13 -5.94
C ILE A 430 -21.00 -0.39 -7.39
N CYS A 431 -22.12 -0.90 -7.90
CA CYS A 431 -22.22 -1.32 -9.31
C CYS A 431 -22.00 -0.17 -10.30
N GLN A 432 -22.50 1.03 -10.00
CA GLN A 432 -22.25 2.23 -10.80
C GLN A 432 -20.79 2.66 -10.74
N GLU A 433 -20.17 2.64 -9.55
CA GLU A 433 -18.75 2.93 -9.37
C GLU A 433 -17.88 1.94 -10.14
N TYR A 434 -18.19 0.64 -10.10
CA TYR A 434 -17.51 -0.38 -10.90
C TYR A 434 -17.58 -0.09 -12.41
N CYS A 435 -18.75 0.32 -12.92
CA CYS A 435 -18.91 0.74 -14.32
C CYS A 435 -18.11 2.01 -14.64
N GLU A 436 -18.11 2.99 -13.75
CA GLU A 436 -17.34 4.22 -13.88
C GLU A 436 -15.83 3.94 -13.96
N VAL A 437 -15.32 2.98 -13.18
CA VAL A 437 -13.91 2.58 -13.26
C VAL A 437 -13.57 2.05 -14.65
N VAL A 438 -14.43 1.22 -15.26
CA VAL A 438 -14.20 0.72 -16.63
C VAL A 438 -14.30 1.84 -17.66
N GLN A 439 -15.20 2.82 -17.46
CA GLN A 439 -15.24 4.02 -18.30
C GLN A 439 -13.94 4.82 -18.19
N ASN A 440 -13.42 5.02 -16.98
CA ASN A 440 -12.16 5.72 -16.73
C ASN A 440 -10.97 4.95 -17.34
N LEU A 441 -10.96 3.62 -17.27
CA LEU A 441 -10.00 2.79 -17.98
C LEU A 441 -10.07 3.01 -19.49
N SER A 442 -11.28 3.05 -20.06
CA SER A 442 -11.48 3.32 -21.50
C SER A 442 -10.97 4.69 -21.93
N GLN A 443 -11.14 5.71 -21.09
CA GLN A 443 -10.63 7.07 -21.33
C GLN A 443 -9.10 7.11 -21.26
N ALA A 444 -8.51 6.40 -20.30
CA ALA A 444 -7.05 6.30 -20.14
C ALA A 444 -6.37 5.62 -21.34
N VAL A 445 -7.11 4.77 -22.06
CA VAL A 445 -6.69 4.09 -23.29
C VAL A 445 -7.53 4.49 -24.50
N SER A 446 -7.76 5.81 -24.66
CA SER A 446 -8.70 6.41 -25.63
C SER A 446 -8.61 5.94 -27.09
N ASP A 447 -7.50 5.33 -27.50
CA ASP A 447 -7.33 4.74 -28.83
C ASP A 447 -7.94 3.32 -29.00
N ASP A 448 -8.38 2.65 -27.92
CA ASP A 448 -8.94 1.28 -28.01
C ASP A 448 -10.47 1.29 -28.04
N GLU A 449 -11.00 1.31 -29.27
CA GLU A 449 -12.43 1.25 -29.56
C GLU A 449 -13.15 0.11 -28.83
N LYS A 450 -12.51 -1.06 -28.66
CA LYS A 450 -13.22 -2.19 -28.06
C LYS A 450 -13.38 -2.03 -26.56
N ILE A 451 -12.43 -1.39 -25.88
CA ILE A 451 -12.57 -1.09 -24.44
C ILE A 451 -13.70 -0.08 -24.24
N ARG A 452 -13.81 0.91 -25.14
CA ARG A 452 -14.95 1.83 -25.14
C ARG A 452 -16.29 1.12 -25.32
N VAL A 453 -16.39 0.22 -26.30
CA VAL A 453 -17.62 -0.57 -26.52
C VAL A 453 -17.95 -1.43 -25.30
N ILE A 454 -16.95 -2.05 -24.66
CA ILE A 454 -17.16 -2.80 -23.41
C ILE A 454 -17.74 -1.89 -22.32
N ALA A 455 -17.18 -0.69 -22.11
CA ALA A 455 -17.68 0.25 -21.12
C ALA A 455 -19.12 0.70 -21.40
N GLU A 456 -19.47 0.96 -22.67
CA GLU A 456 -20.83 1.32 -23.09
C GLU A 456 -21.82 0.18 -22.87
N GLU A 457 -21.45 -1.06 -23.18
CA GLU A 457 -22.31 -2.23 -22.96
C GLU A 457 -22.46 -2.57 -21.47
N MET A 458 -21.40 -2.40 -20.66
CA MET A 458 -21.49 -2.52 -19.21
C MET A 458 -22.49 -1.53 -18.61
N GLN A 459 -22.42 -0.27 -19.04
CA GLN A 459 -23.35 0.77 -18.59
C GLN A 459 -24.81 0.41 -18.94
N LYS A 460 -25.06 -0.07 -20.16
CA LYS A 460 -26.40 -0.51 -20.58
C LYS A 460 -26.92 -1.69 -19.76
N LEU A 461 -26.05 -2.65 -19.41
CA LEU A 461 -26.45 -3.77 -18.56
C LEU A 461 -26.78 -3.30 -17.15
N ALA A 462 -25.98 -2.41 -16.57
CA ALA A 462 -26.22 -1.85 -15.24
C ALA A 462 -27.55 -1.09 -15.18
N GLU A 463 -27.82 -0.23 -16.17
CA GLU A 463 -29.09 0.51 -16.30
C GLU A 463 -30.30 -0.40 -16.57
N GLY A 464 -30.05 -1.60 -17.10
CA GLY A 464 -31.07 -2.60 -17.35
C GLY A 464 -31.56 -3.36 -16.11
N ILE A 465 -30.89 -3.20 -14.96
CA ILE A 465 -31.30 -3.79 -13.69
C ILE A 465 -32.27 -2.82 -13.01
N SER A 466 -33.52 -3.25 -12.84
CA SER A 466 -34.58 -2.43 -12.24
C SER A 466 -34.42 -2.28 -10.73
N ASP A 467 -34.95 -1.19 -10.16
CA ASP A 467 -34.94 -0.96 -8.69
C ASP A 467 -35.60 -2.12 -7.94
N ALA A 468 -36.68 -2.69 -8.49
CA ALA A 468 -37.33 -3.87 -7.94
C ALA A 468 -36.43 -5.12 -7.92
N GLU A 469 -35.51 -5.28 -8.89
CA GLU A 469 -34.53 -6.38 -8.88
C GLU A 469 -33.46 -6.17 -7.80
N TRP A 470 -33.12 -4.92 -7.47
CA TRP A 470 -32.21 -4.60 -6.36
C TRP A 470 -32.88 -4.78 -4.99
N GLU A 471 -34.12 -4.31 -4.84
CA GLU A 471 -34.91 -4.43 -3.61
C GLU A 471 -35.21 -5.91 -3.29
N ALA A 472 -35.62 -6.70 -4.28
CA ALA A 472 -35.91 -8.13 -4.10
C ALA A 472 -34.70 -8.95 -3.63
N ALA A 473 -33.47 -8.48 -3.87
CA ALA A 473 -32.27 -9.15 -3.38
C ALA A 473 -31.97 -8.88 -1.90
N VAL A 474 -32.65 -7.91 -1.28
CA VAL A 474 -32.42 -7.47 0.10
C VAL A 474 -33.62 -7.81 1.01
N GLU A 475 -34.85 -7.77 0.50
CA GLU A 475 -36.08 -7.91 1.32
C GLU A 475 -36.28 -9.30 1.97
N GLU A 476 -35.64 -10.37 1.49
CA GLU A 476 -35.89 -11.73 2.00
C GLU A 476 -35.11 -12.11 3.28
N ASP A 477 -34.19 -11.26 3.76
CA ASP A 477 -33.42 -11.53 5.00
C ASP A 477 -34.07 -10.94 6.28
N GLU A 478 -35.19 -10.20 6.17
CA GLU A 478 -35.86 -9.52 7.30
C GLU A 478 -37.06 -10.30 7.91
N GLU A 479 -37.40 -11.49 7.41
CA GLU A 479 -38.43 -12.40 7.98
C GLU A 479 -37.84 -13.51 8.86
#